data_AF-A0A659Q7Y9-F1
#
_entry.id   AF-A0A659Q7Y9-F1
#
_cell.length_a   1.000
_cell.length_b   1.000
_cell.length_c   1.000
_cell.angle_alpha   90.00
_cell.angle_beta   90.00
_cell.angle_gamma   90.00
#
_symmetry.space_group_name_H-M   'P 1'
#
loop_
_entity.id
_entity.type
_entity.pdbx_description
1 polymer ?
#
loop_
_entity_poly.entity_id
_entity_poly.type
_entity_poly.pdbx_seq_one_letter_code
_entity_poly.pdbx_strand_id
1 'polypeptide(L)'
;MAKPIITLNGLKIVIMLGMLVVILSGIRFAADIIVPFILALFIAVVLNPVVQRMTRCRIPRVIAVSLLIVIIVMLMVLLLAYLGTSLNELARTLPQYRSSLVIPLQRIEPWLQRAGIGVSVDELAKYIDPNAAMTLVTNLLTQLSNAMSSIFLLLLTVVFMLLEVPQLPEKLQQMMSRPVEGMAAIQRALDSVSHYLVLKTAISFGTGRVAW
;
A
#
# COMPACT_ATOMS: atom_id res chain seq x y z
N MET A 1 -5.72 -50.27 -41.29
CA MET A 1 -6.64 -49.21 -40.81
C MET A 1 -6.20 -48.78 -39.43
N ALA A 2 -5.58 -47.60 -39.29
CA ALA A 2 -5.13 -47.09 -38.00
C ALA A 2 -6.33 -46.53 -37.21
N LYS A 3 -6.64 -47.12 -36.05
CA LYS A 3 -7.67 -46.59 -35.13
C LYS A 3 -7.16 -45.25 -34.58
N PRO A 4 -7.99 -44.18 -34.55
CA PRO A 4 -7.58 -42.93 -33.96
C PRO A 4 -7.35 -43.15 -32.45
N ILE A 5 -6.12 -42.89 -32.00
CA ILE A 5 -5.64 -43.15 -30.63
C ILE A 5 -6.19 -42.10 -29.64
N ILE A 6 -6.89 -41.07 -30.13
CA ILE A 6 -7.48 -40.02 -29.31
C ILE A 6 -8.92 -40.41 -28.96
N THR A 7 -9.13 -40.89 -27.73
CA THR A 7 -10.49 -41.07 -27.20
C THR A 7 -11.15 -39.70 -27.06
N LEU A 8 -12.44 -39.60 -27.42
CA LEU A 8 -13.22 -38.35 -27.34
C LEU A 8 -13.16 -37.72 -25.93
N ASN A 9 -13.03 -38.56 -24.90
CA ASN A 9 -12.85 -38.13 -23.52
C ASN A 9 -11.47 -37.49 -23.27
N GLY A 10 -10.41 -38.01 -23.88
CA GLY A 10 -9.07 -37.40 -23.83
C GLY A 10 -9.06 -35.99 -24.42
N LEU A 11 -9.71 -35.79 -25.57
CA LEU A 11 -9.85 -34.47 -26.19
C LEU A 11 -10.64 -33.49 -25.30
N LYS A 12 -11.75 -33.94 -24.70
CA LYS A 12 -12.54 -33.12 -23.76
C LYS A 12 -11.73 -32.68 -22.54
N ILE A 13 -10.93 -33.59 -21.97
CA ILE A 13 -10.07 -33.29 -20.82
C ILE A 13 -9.01 -32.24 -21.20
N VAL A 14 -8.37 -32.39 -22.37
CA VAL A 14 -7.38 -31.42 -22.85
C VAL A 14 -8.01 -30.04 -23.08
N ILE A 15 -9.20 -29.96 -23.67
CA ILE A 15 -9.91 -28.69 -23.86
C ILE A 15 -10.30 -28.06 -22.52
N MET A 16 -10.79 -28.87 -21.57
CA MET A 16 -11.17 -28.38 -20.23
C MET A 16 -9.97 -27.83 -19.47
N LEU A 17 -8.83 -28.53 -19.51
CA LEU A 17 -7.57 -28.06 -18.94
C LEU A 17 -7.08 -26.79 -19.64
N GLY A 18 -7.18 -26.72 -20.97
CA GLY A 18 -6.85 -25.52 -21.73
C GLY A 18 -7.69 -24.31 -21.31
N MET A 19 -9.01 -24.48 -21.20
CA MET A 19 -9.91 -23.41 -20.73
C MET A 19 -9.60 -23.00 -19.29
N LEU A 20 -9.30 -23.97 -18.41
CA LEU A 20 -8.90 -23.67 -17.03
C LEU A 20 -7.64 -22.79 -16.99
N VAL A 21 -6.62 -23.13 -17.79
CA VAL A 21 -5.38 -22.34 -17.90
C VAL A 21 -5.67 -20.94 -18.44
N VAL A 22 -6.52 -20.80 -19.46
CA VAL A 22 -6.92 -19.49 -20.00
C VAL A 22 -7.64 -18.65 -18.97
N ILE A 23 -8.59 -19.23 -18.22
CA ILE A 23 -9.33 -18.52 -17.15
C ILE A 23 -8.37 -18.10 -16.04
N LEU A 24 -7.53 -19.01 -15.54
CA LEU A 24 -6.57 -18.70 -14.46
C LEU A 24 -5.54 -17.65 -14.91
N SER A 25 -5.06 -17.73 -16.14
CA SER A 25 -4.15 -16.73 -16.73
C SER A 25 -4.85 -15.38 -16.87
N GLY A 26 -6.10 -15.36 -17.34
CA GLY A 26 -6.91 -14.16 -17.44
C GLY A 26 -7.15 -13.49 -16.08
N ILE A 27 -7.48 -14.28 -15.05
CA ILE A 27 -7.63 -13.77 -13.67
C ILE A 27 -6.30 -13.23 -13.16
N ARG A 28 -5.18 -13.93 -13.37
CA ARG A 28 -3.86 -13.47 -12.94
C ARG A 28 -3.46 -12.15 -13.62
N PHE A 29 -3.75 -12.00 -14.90
CA PHE A 29 -3.49 -10.75 -15.63
C PHE A 29 -4.41 -9.62 -15.17
N ALA A 30 -5.69 -9.93 -14.89
CA ALA A 30 -6.64 -8.96 -14.37
C ALA A 30 -6.37 -8.58 -12.90
N ALA A 31 -5.68 -9.43 -12.13
CA ALA A 31 -5.40 -9.21 -10.71
C ALA A 31 -4.65 -7.90 -10.46
N ASP A 32 -3.71 -7.53 -11.32
CA ASP A 32 -2.94 -6.28 -11.19
C ASP A 32 -3.82 -5.02 -11.25
N ILE A 33 -4.99 -5.10 -11.87
CA ILE A 33 -5.99 -4.02 -11.93
C ILE A 33 -7.07 -4.21 -10.87
N ILE A 34 -7.57 -5.45 -10.72
CA ILE A 34 -8.67 -5.78 -9.80
C ILE A 34 -8.26 -5.53 -8.34
N VAL A 35 -7.03 -5.89 -7.95
CA VAL A 35 -6.56 -5.76 -6.57
C VAL A 35 -6.55 -4.30 -6.09
N PRO A 36 -5.92 -3.33 -6.80
CA PRO A 36 -6.04 -1.91 -6.46
C PRO A 36 -7.48 -1.40 -6.42
N PHE A 37 -8.33 -1.90 -7.31
CA PHE A 37 -9.74 -1.50 -7.37
C PHE A 37 -10.53 -1.99 -6.15
N ILE A 38 -10.37 -3.24 -5.75
CA ILE A 38 -10.99 -3.80 -4.54
C ILE A 38 -10.48 -3.06 -3.29
N LEU A 39 -9.17 -2.79 -3.22
CA LEU A 39 -8.60 -2.03 -2.12
C LEU A 39 -9.16 -0.60 -2.05
N ALA A 40 -9.26 0.07 -3.19
CA ALA A 40 -9.85 1.40 -3.28
C ALA A 40 -11.34 1.39 -2.90
N LEU A 41 -12.10 0.37 -3.31
CA LEU A 41 -13.48 0.19 -2.89
C LEU A 41 -13.56 0.06 -1.36
N PHE A 42 -12.75 -0.82 -0.77
CA PHE A 42 -12.71 -1.00 0.69
C PHE A 42 -12.44 0.31 1.41
N ILE A 43 -11.42 1.06 0.97
CA ILE A 43 -11.07 2.36 1.55
C ILE A 43 -12.19 3.39 1.34
N ALA A 44 -12.84 3.40 0.17
CA ALA A 44 -13.97 4.27 -0.09
C ALA A 44 -15.13 3.98 0.88
N VAL A 45 -15.42 2.71 1.17
CA VAL A 45 -16.42 2.34 2.19
C VAL A 45 -16.03 2.83 3.59
N VAL A 46 -14.75 2.71 3.95
CA VAL A 46 -14.20 3.20 5.24
C VAL A 46 -14.33 4.72 5.35
N LEU A 47 -14.08 5.46 4.26
CA LEU A 47 -14.09 6.93 4.23
C LEU A 47 -15.49 7.53 3.98
N ASN A 48 -16.43 6.74 3.45
CA ASN A 48 -17.81 7.16 3.20
C ASN A 48 -18.51 7.81 4.42
N PRO A 49 -18.43 7.32 5.66
CA PRO A 49 -19.04 8.01 6.81
C PRO A 49 -18.50 9.42 7.03
N VAL A 50 -17.21 9.67 6.75
CA VAL A 50 -16.60 11.00 6.84
C VAL A 50 -17.21 11.92 5.78
N VAL A 51 -17.29 11.45 4.53
CA VAL A 51 -17.91 12.18 3.42
C VAL A 51 -19.38 12.46 3.72
N GLN A 52 -20.13 11.48 4.26
CA GLN A 52 -21.53 11.65 4.65
C GLN A 52 -21.71 12.68 5.77
N ARG A 53 -20.79 12.75 6.73
CA ARG A 53 -20.84 13.76 7.80
C ARG A 53 -20.66 15.16 7.22
N MET A 54 -19.78 15.33 6.24
CA MET A 54 -19.57 16.60 5.54
C MET A 54 -20.77 16.99 4.66
N THR A 55 -21.38 16.03 3.96
CA THR A 55 -22.57 16.31 3.14
C THR A 55 -23.80 16.67 3.98
N ARG A 56 -23.93 16.14 5.20
CA ARG A 56 -24.96 16.58 6.15
C ARG A 56 -24.84 18.06 6.53
N CYS A 57 -23.65 18.64 6.45
CA CYS A 57 -23.42 20.08 6.65
C CYS A 57 -23.74 20.92 5.39
N ARG A 58 -24.59 20.43 4.48
CA ARG A 58 -24.99 21.05 3.19
C ARG A 58 -23.86 21.23 2.17
N ILE A 59 -22.74 20.51 2.30
CA ILE A 59 -21.66 20.52 1.31
C ILE A 59 -22.01 19.51 0.20
N PRO A 60 -21.96 19.87 -1.09
CA PRO A 60 -22.20 18.90 -2.17
C PRO A 60 -21.09 17.84 -2.16
N ARG A 61 -21.46 16.60 -2.48
CA ARG A 61 -20.58 15.43 -2.36
C ARG A 61 -19.22 15.60 -3.04
N VAL A 62 -19.20 16.21 -4.24
CA VAL A 62 -17.96 16.45 -4.99
C VAL A 62 -16.98 17.29 -4.16
N ILE A 63 -17.45 18.39 -3.55
CA ILE A 63 -16.62 19.24 -2.70
C ILE A 63 -16.16 18.50 -1.44
N ALA A 64 -17.03 17.70 -0.82
CA ALA A 64 -16.67 16.91 0.35
C ALA A 64 -15.54 15.91 0.04
N VAL A 65 -15.63 15.20 -1.09
CA VAL A 65 -14.58 14.28 -1.55
C VAL A 65 -13.30 15.06 -1.89
N SER A 66 -13.40 16.16 -2.66
CA SER A 66 -12.22 16.99 -2.99
C SER A 66 -11.49 17.48 -1.75
N LEU A 67 -12.21 17.98 -0.74
CA LEU A 67 -11.60 18.47 0.50
C LEU A 67 -10.93 17.34 1.28
N LEU A 68 -11.58 16.18 1.40
CA LEU A 68 -11.00 14.98 2.03
C LEU A 68 -9.66 14.62 1.38
N ILE A 69 -9.62 14.60 0.04
CA ILE A 69 -8.43 14.22 -0.73
C ILE A 69 -7.32 15.26 -0.57
N VAL A 70 -7.66 16.55 -0.62
CA VAL A 70 -6.69 17.63 -0.37
C VAL A 70 -6.06 17.48 1.01
N ILE A 71 -6.85 17.17 2.05
CA ILE A 71 -6.34 16.94 3.40
C ILE A 71 -5.36 15.75 3.42
N ILE A 72 -5.73 14.63 2.80
CA ILE A 72 -4.88 13.43 2.75
C ILE A 72 -3.58 13.72 1.99
N VAL A 73 -3.65 14.37 0.82
CA VAL A 73 -2.48 14.74 0.02
C VAL A 73 -1.58 15.71 0.79
N MET A 74 -2.16 16.70 1.48
CA MET A 74 -1.39 17.64 2.30
C MET A 74 -0.62 16.92 3.42
N LEU A 75 -1.27 15.98 4.12
CA LEU A 75 -0.62 15.15 5.14
C LEU A 75 0.51 14.30 4.55
N MET A 76 0.30 13.71 3.38
CA MET A 76 1.34 12.92 2.68
C MET A 76 2.54 13.79 2.30
N VAL A 77 2.31 14.98 1.74
CA VAL A 77 3.39 15.91 1.36
C VAL A 77 4.19 16.36 2.59
N LEU A 78 3.50 16.71 3.69
CA LEU A 78 4.15 17.07 4.95
C LEU A 78 5.02 15.93 5.49
N LEU A 79 4.48 14.71 5.50
CA LEU A 79 5.21 13.52 5.96
C LEU A 79 6.42 13.25 5.06
N LEU A 80 6.26 13.34 3.73
CA LEU A 80 7.33 13.13 2.77
C LEU A 80 8.44 14.18 2.91
N ALA A 81 8.07 15.46 3.11
CA ALA A 81 9.04 16.53 3.33
C ALA A 81 9.86 16.25 4.60
N TYR A 82 9.21 15.86 5.69
CA TYR A 82 9.87 15.56 6.96
C TYR A 82 10.76 14.32 6.90
N LEU A 83 10.30 13.24 6.25
CA LEU A 83 11.10 12.04 6.04
C LEU A 83 12.29 12.33 5.11
N GLY A 84 12.05 13.07 4.03
CA GLY A 84 13.08 13.47 3.06
C GLY A 84 14.19 14.30 3.72
N THR A 85 13.84 15.26 4.57
CA THR A 85 14.84 16.04 5.32
C THR A 85 15.63 15.16 6.29
N SER A 86 14.95 14.25 7.00
CA SER A 86 15.60 13.33 7.95
C SER A 86 16.58 12.38 7.26
N LEU A 87 16.19 11.83 6.10
CA LEU A 87 17.06 10.96 5.29
C LEU A 87 18.25 11.71 4.70
N ASN A 88 18.04 12.96 4.25
CA ASN A 88 19.12 13.81 3.76
C ASN A 88 20.09 14.22 4.88
N GLU A 89 19.60 14.49 6.09
CA GLU A 89 20.45 14.76 7.25
C GLU A 89 21.26 13.52 7.66
N LEU A 90 20.63 12.33 7.65
CA LEU A 90 21.33 11.07 7.86
C LEU A 90 22.44 10.86 6.81
N ALA A 91 22.16 11.13 5.53
CA ALA A 91 23.14 11.03 4.45
C ALA A 91 24.34 11.98 4.63
N ARG A 92 24.10 13.19 5.16
CA ARG A 92 25.15 14.19 5.42
C ARG A 92 25.96 13.89 6.68
N THR A 93 25.33 13.34 7.71
CA THR A 93 25.98 13.05 8.99
C THR A 93 26.69 11.70 8.99
N LEU A 94 26.28 10.73 8.16
CA LEU A 94 26.93 9.42 8.01
C LEU A 94 28.46 9.49 7.82
N PRO A 95 29.00 10.31 6.89
CA PRO A 95 30.45 10.49 6.75
C PRO A 95 31.14 11.06 8.01
N GLN A 96 30.46 11.93 8.77
CA GLN A 96 30.97 12.51 10.02
C GLN A 96 30.91 11.51 11.19
N TYR A 97 29.93 10.61 11.21
CA TYR A 97 29.90 9.49 12.15
C TYR A 97 31.08 8.54 11.90
N ARG A 98 31.49 8.35 10.64
CA ARG A 98 32.67 7.54 10.31
C ARG A 98 33.95 8.13 10.90
N SER A 99 34.20 9.44 10.79
CA SER A 99 35.38 10.04 11.44
C SER A 99 35.30 9.92 12.97
N SER A 100 34.12 10.09 13.56
CA SER A 100 33.93 9.96 15.02
C SER A 100 34.08 8.53 15.55
N LEU A 101 33.84 7.50 14.71
CA LEU A 101 34.02 6.08 15.07
C LEU A 101 35.43 5.56 14.75
N VAL A 102 36.02 5.99 13.64
CA VAL A 102 37.35 5.52 13.19
C VAL A 102 38.47 6.09 14.08
N ILE A 103 38.37 7.34 14.52
CA ILE A 103 39.38 7.97 15.39
C ILE A 103 39.58 7.22 16.73
N PRO A 104 38.53 6.88 17.51
CA PRO A 104 38.70 6.09 18.72
C PRO A 104 39.15 4.65 18.44
N LEU A 105 38.69 4.02 17.35
CA LEU A 105 39.15 2.68 16.98
C LEU A 105 40.66 2.65 16.71
N GLN A 106 41.21 3.65 16.02
CA GLN A 106 42.66 3.80 15.81
C GLN A 106 43.45 4.00 17.11
N ARG A 107 42.85 4.59 18.15
CA ARG A 107 43.50 4.70 19.47
C ARG A 107 43.54 3.38 20.24
N ILE A 108 42.57 2.50 20.01
CA ILE A 108 42.42 1.22 20.73
C ILE A 108 43.16 0.09 20.00
N GLU A 109 43.35 0.20 18.69
CA GLU A 109 44.12 -0.72 17.84
C GLU A 109 45.48 -1.15 18.43
N PRO A 110 46.39 -0.24 18.84
CA PRO A 110 47.68 -0.63 19.40
C PRO A 110 47.57 -1.38 20.74
N TRP A 111 46.48 -1.18 21.50
CA TRP A 111 46.20 -1.95 22.71
C TRP A 111 45.69 -3.35 22.39
N LEU A 112 44.82 -3.49 21.39
CA LEU A 112 44.30 -4.78 20.92
C LEU A 112 45.40 -5.64 20.29
N GLN A 113 46.28 -5.04 19.49
CA GLN A 113 47.42 -5.73 18.88
C GLN A 113 48.40 -6.24 19.95
N ARG A 114 48.64 -5.46 21.02
CA ARG A 114 49.43 -5.91 22.18
C ARG A 114 48.77 -7.05 22.95
N ALA A 115 47.45 -7.15 22.94
CA ALA A 115 46.69 -8.26 23.54
C ALA A 115 46.64 -9.52 22.64
N GLY A 116 47.31 -9.52 21.49
CA GLY A 116 47.36 -10.64 20.54
C GLY A 116 46.13 -10.74 19.63
N ILE A 117 45.26 -9.74 19.62
CA ILE A 117 44.06 -9.68 18.78
C ILE A 117 44.42 -8.89 17.52
N GLY A 118 44.65 -9.59 16.41
CA GLY A 118 44.96 -9.02 15.10
C GLY A 118 43.71 -8.45 14.42
N VAL A 119 43.19 -7.33 14.91
CA VAL A 119 42.10 -6.59 14.26
C VAL A 119 42.70 -5.34 13.63
N SER A 120 42.70 -5.29 12.28
CA SER A 120 43.14 -4.11 11.55
C SER A 120 41.96 -3.15 11.40
N VAL A 121 42.11 -1.92 11.91
CA VAL A 121 41.02 -0.94 11.90
C VAL A 121 40.69 -0.49 10.48
N ASP A 122 41.66 -0.57 9.56
CA ASP A 122 41.47 -0.29 8.13
C ASP A 122 40.59 -1.34 7.42
N GLU A 123 40.60 -2.61 7.82
CA GLU A 123 39.64 -3.59 7.29
C GLU A 123 38.23 -3.35 7.81
N LEU A 124 38.07 -3.03 9.10
CA LEU A 124 36.77 -2.66 9.66
C LEU A 124 36.21 -1.37 9.07
N ALA A 125 37.08 -0.40 8.79
CA ALA A 125 36.71 0.85 8.14
C ALA A 125 36.33 0.68 6.66
N LYS A 126 36.75 -0.42 6.00
CA LYS A 126 36.28 -0.80 4.66
C LYS A 126 34.86 -1.38 4.66
N TYR A 127 34.40 -1.98 5.77
CA TYR A 127 33.01 -2.46 5.89
C TYR A 127 32.00 -1.32 6.12
N ILE A 128 32.45 -0.15 6.58
CA ILE A 128 31.63 1.07 6.71
C ILE A 128 31.87 1.94 5.47
N ASP A 129 31.35 1.49 4.34
CA ASP A 129 31.57 2.13 3.04
C ASP A 129 30.54 3.25 2.79
N PRO A 130 30.95 4.53 2.63
CA PRO A 130 30.02 5.65 2.40
C PRO A 130 29.13 5.45 1.17
N ASN A 131 29.64 4.75 0.16
CA ASN A 131 28.88 4.42 -1.05
C ASN A 131 27.73 3.45 -0.75
N ALA A 132 27.94 2.47 0.13
CA ALA A 132 26.88 1.55 0.56
C ALA A 132 25.80 2.30 1.34
N ALA A 133 26.21 3.19 2.24
CA ALA A 133 25.28 4.01 3.01
C ALA A 133 24.47 4.96 2.12
N MET A 134 25.10 5.61 1.14
CA MET A 134 24.41 6.47 0.16
C MET A 134 23.46 5.68 -0.75
N THR A 135 23.83 4.43 -1.12
CA THR A 135 22.95 3.54 -1.88
C THR A 135 21.71 3.15 -1.08
N LEU A 136 21.86 2.87 0.22
CA LEU A 136 20.72 2.63 1.12
C LEU A 136 19.79 3.84 1.20
N VAL A 137 20.33 5.04 1.41
CA VAL A 137 19.54 6.28 1.44
C VAL A 137 18.80 6.47 0.10
N THR A 138 19.49 6.30 -1.03
CA THR A 138 18.90 6.46 -2.37
C THR A 138 17.81 5.44 -2.63
N ASN A 139 18.01 4.18 -2.21
CA ASN A 139 17.00 3.13 -2.32
C ASN A 139 15.77 3.42 -1.44
N LEU A 140 15.96 3.95 -0.22
CA LEU A 140 14.85 4.37 0.64
C LEU A 140 14.08 5.54 0.03
N LEU A 141 14.77 6.54 -0.51
CA LEU A 141 14.13 7.66 -1.22
C LEU A 141 13.36 7.17 -2.45
N THR A 142 13.92 6.24 -3.21
CA THR A 142 13.28 5.66 -4.40
C THR A 142 12.06 4.83 -4.02
N GLN A 143 12.15 3.99 -3.00
CA GLN A 143 11.01 3.23 -2.49
C GLN A 143 9.91 4.13 -1.94
N LEU A 144 10.27 5.20 -1.24
CA LEU A 144 9.33 6.19 -0.74
C LEU A 144 8.63 6.91 -1.90
N SER A 145 9.38 7.32 -2.93
CA SER A 145 8.82 7.89 -4.17
C SER A 145 7.88 6.93 -4.89
N ASN A 146 8.25 5.65 -5.00
CA ASN A 146 7.41 4.63 -5.61
C ASN A 146 6.11 4.42 -4.81
N ALA A 147 6.22 4.35 -3.49
CA ALA A 147 5.06 4.25 -2.61
C ALA A 147 4.13 5.47 -2.76
N MET A 148 4.67 6.69 -2.87
CA MET A 148 3.88 7.89 -3.12
C MET A 148 3.11 7.80 -4.43
N SER A 149 3.75 7.36 -5.52
CA SER A 149 3.07 7.15 -6.80
C SER A 149 1.97 6.10 -6.70
N SER A 150 2.23 4.98 -6.03
CA SER A 150 1.22 3.93 -5.83
C SER A 150 0.04 4.41 -4.97
N ILE A 151 0.30 5.14 -3.89
CA ILE A 151 -0.73 5.73 -3.02
C ILE A 151 -1.53 6.78 -3.79
N PHE A 152 -0.88 7.58 -4.64
CA PHE A 152 -1.55 8.57 -5.47
C PHE A 152 -2.54 7.92 -6.45
N LEU A 153 -2.12 6.87 -7.17
CA LEU A 153 -3.01 6.10 -8.05
C LEU A 153 -4.16 5.45 -7.29
N LEU A 154 -3.87 4.89 -6.12
CA LEU A 154 -4.89 4.35 -5.22
C LEU A 154 -5.88 5.44 -4.79
N LEU A 155 -5.40 6.62 -4.39
CA LEU A 155 -6.23 7.76 -4.00
C LEU A 155 -7.14 8.18 -5.15
N LEU A 156 -6.61 8.31 -6.37
CA LEU A 156 -7.40 8.63 -7.54
C LEU A 156 -8.51 7.61 -7.77
N THR A 157 -8.21 6.33 -7.59
CA THR A 157 -9.19 5.25 -7.70
C THR A 157 -10.23 5.33 -6.57
N VAL A 158 -9.81 5.67 -5.35
CA VAL A 158 -10.72 5.94 -4.21
C VAL A 158 -11.63 7.13 -4.50
N VAL A 159 -11.14 8.19 -5.14
CA VAL A 159 -11.98 9.32 -5.58
C VAL A 159 -13.06 8.84 -6.52
N PHE A 160 -12.69 8.09 -7.55
CA PHE A 160 -13.64 7.50 -8.49
C PHE A 160 -14.68 6.65 -7.76
N MET A 161 -14.24 5.76 -6.86
CA MET A 161 -15.14 4.93 -6.07
C MET A 161 -16.08 5.76 -5.19
N LEU A 162 -15.57 6.77 -4.49
CA LEU A 162 -16.37 7.63 -3.63
C LEU A 162 -17.40 8.46 -4.41
N LEU A 163 -17.15 8.77 -5.68
CA LEU A 163 -18.08 9.51 -6.54
C LEU A 163 -19.08 8.58 -7.25
N GLU A 164 -18.64 7.42 -7.71
CA GLU A 164 -19.40 6.55 -8.62
C GLU A 164 -20.15 5.40 -7.93
N VAL A 165 -19.59 4.77 -6.88
CA VAL A 165 -20.24 3.68 -6.13
C VAL A 165 -21.69 3.98 -5.69
N PRO A 166 -22.04 5.19 -5.22
CA PRO A 166 -23.41 5.53 -4.84
C PRO A 166 -24.37 5.68 -6.02
N GLN A 167 -23.84 5.97 -7.22
CA GLN A 167 -24.62 6.15 -8.44
C GLN A 167 -24.80 4.82 -9.20
N LEU A 168 -23.98 3.81 -8.89
CA LEU A 168 -24.07 2.47 -9.48
C LEU A 168 -25.48 1.86 -9.35
N PRO A 169 -26.17 1.91 -8.20
CA PRO A 169 -27.51 1.36 -8.07
C PRO A 169 -28.51 2.07 -8.99
N GLU A 170 -28.43 3.39 -9.12
CA GLU A 170 -29.34 4.17 -9.98
C GLU A 170 -29.11 3.84 -11.47
N LYS A 171 -27.85 3.77 -11.91
CA LYS A 171 -27.49 3.36 -13.28
C LYS A 171 -27.91 1.91 -13.56
N LEU A 172 -27.73 1.00 -12.60
CA LEU A 172 -28.14 -0.40 -12.73
C LEU A 172 -29.67 -0.58 -12.71
N GLN A 173 -30.41 0.21 -11.91
CA GLN A 173 -31.87 0.20 -11.91
C GLN A 173 -32.46 0.57 -13.26
N GLN A 174 -31.86 1.54 -13.95
CA GLN A 174 -32.29 1.94 -15.30
C GLN A 174 -32.04 0.84 -16.34
N MET A 175 -31.10 -0.08 -16.08
CA MET A 175 -30.75 -1.18 -16.98
C MET A 175 -31.38 -2.53 -16.59
N MET A 176 -31.97 -2.68 -15.40
CA MET A 176 -32.37 -3.98 -14.85
C MET A 176 -33.86 -4.01 -14.44
N SER A 177 -34.62 -4.95 -15.00
CA SER A 177 -36.07 -5.05 -14.81
C SER A 177 -36.53 -5.56 -13.41
N ARG A 178 -35.62 -6.04 -12.55
CA ARG A 178 -35.91 -6.51 -11.17
C ARG A 178 -34.83 -6.06 -10.17
N PRO A 179 -34.95 -4.85 -9.59
CA PRO A 179 -33.87 -4.17 -8.86
C PRO A 179 -33.74 -4.43 -7.34
N VAL A 180 -34.61 -5.21 -6.70
CA VAL A 180 -34.75 -5.15 -5.23
C VAL A 180 -33.75 -6.04 -4.46
N GLU A 181 -33.37 -7.21 -4.98
CA GLU A 181 -32.55 -8.18 -4.23
C GLU A 181 -31.05 -7.85 -4.19
N GLY A 182 -30.49 -7.31 -5.27
CA GLY A 182 -29.07 -6.94 -5.36
C GLY A 182 -28.70 -5.75 -4.46
N MET A 183 -29.59 -4.75 -4.35
CA MET A 183 -29.36 -3.55 -3.53
C MET A 183 -29.30 -3.87 -2.05
N ALA A 184 -30.16 -4.78 -1.58
CA ALA A 184 -30.18 -5.18 -0.17
C ALA A 184 -28.89 -5.91 0.23
N ALA A 185 -28.28 -6.68 -0.67
CA ALA A 185 -27.01 -7.36 -0.43
C ALA A 185 -25.83 -6.37 -0.33
N ILE A 186 -25.77 -5.38 -1.24
CA ILE A 186 -24.74 -4.34 -1.23
C ILE A 186 -24.86 -3.45 0.02
N GLN A 187 -26.08 -3.01 0.38
CA GLN A 187 -26.29 -2.22 1.60
C GLN A 187 -25.91 -2.99 2.86
N ARG A 188 -26.27 -4.28 2.97
CA ARG A 188 -25.87 -5.14 4.11
C ARG A 188 -24.36 -5.31 4.22
N ALA A 189 -23.66 -5.46 3.09
CA ALA A 189 -22.20 -5.54 3.08
C ALA A 189 -21.55 -4.22 3.53
N LEU A 190 -22.06 -3.09 3.05
CA LEU A 190 -21.58 -1.75 3.43
C LEU A 190 -21.81 -1.47 4.92
N ASP A 191 -22.99 -1.78 5.45
CA ASP A 191 -23.31 -1.60 6.87
C ASP A 191 -22.48 -2.53 7.78
N SER A 192 -22.28 -3.78 7.37
CA SER A 192 -21.47 -4.74 8.14
C SER A 192 -20.01 -4.29 8.23
N VAL A 193 -19.44 -3.81 7.13
CA VAL A 193 -18.06 -3.30 7.11
C VAL A 193 -17.96 -2.01 7.92
N SER A 194 -18.92 -1.09 7.78
CA SER A 194 -18.92 0.17 8.54
C SER A 194 -19.04 -0.07 10.05
N HIS A 195 -19.93 -0.96 10.49
CA HIS A 195 -20.13 -1.27 11.91
C HIS A 195 -18.89 -1.92 12.53
N TYR A 196 -18.27 -2.88 11.82
CA TYR A 196 -17.04 -3.52 12.28
C TYR A 196 -15.88 -2.52 12.41
N LEU A 197 -15.74 -1.58 11.46
CA LEU A 197 -14.69 -0.57 11.50
C LEU A 197 -14.90 0.44 12.62
N VAL A 198 -16.14 0.87 12.88
CA VAL A 198 -16.47 1.74 14.02
C VAL A 198 -16.12 1.05 15.32
N LEU A 199 -16.49 -0.23 15.47
CA LEU A 199 -16.16 -1.02 16.65
C LEU A 199 -14.65 -1.15 16.84
N LYS A 200 -13.90 -1.46 15.78
CA LYS A 200 -12.43 -1.56 15.83
C LYS A 200 -11.77 -0.23 16.17
N THR A 201 -12.30 0.88 15.65
CA THR A 201 -11.81 2.23 15.96
C THR A 201 -12.08 2.58 17.42
N ALA A 202 -13.28 2.30 17.94
CA ALA A 202 -13.63 2.52 19.34
C ALA A 202 -12.77 1.68 20.29
N ILE A 203 -12.54 0.40 19.96
CA ILE A 203 -11.64 -0.47 20.72
C ILE A 203 -10.20 0.08 20.68
N SER A 204 -9.68 0.44 19.50
CA SER A 204 -8.33 1.00 19.35
C SER A 204 -8.15 2.30 20.15
N PHE A 205 -9.16 3.16 20.13
CA PHE A 205 -9.16 4.40 20.91
C PHE A 205 -9.24 4.13 22.42
N GLY A 206 -10.05 3.15 22.84
CA GLY A 206 -10.12 2.69 24.22
C GLY A 206 -8.79 2.12 24.71
N THR A 207 -8.17 1.22 23.94
CA THR A 207 -6.85 0.66 24.24
C THR A 207 -5.78 1.74 24.31
N GLY A 208 -5.81 2.73 23.42
CA GLY A 208 -4.88 3.86 23.44
C GLY A 208 -4.99 4.74 24.70
N ARG A 209 -6.18 4.82 25.33
CA ARG A 209 -6.37 5.54 26.60
C ARG A 209 -6.04 4.72 27.85
N VAL A 210 -5.98 3.40 27.73
CA VAL A 210 -5.64 2.49 28.84
C VAL A 210 -4.12 2.21 28.87
N ALA A 211 -3.46 2.27 27.71
CA ALA A 211 -2.02 2.05 27.57
C ALA A 211 -1.15 3.30 27.83
N TRP A 212 -1.76 4.45 28.11
CA TRP A 212 -1.07 5.72 28.43
C TRP A 212 -1.50 6.26 29.79
#